data_AF-A0A8T5I1F8-F1
#
_entry.id   AF-A0A8T5I1F8-F1
#
_cell.length_a   1.000
_cell.length_b   1.000
_cell.length_c   1.000
_cell.angle_alpha   90.00
_cell.angle_beta   90.00
_cell.angle_gamma   90.00
#
_symmetry.space_group_name_H-M   'P 1'
#
loop_
_entity.id
_entity.type
_entity.pdbx_description
1 polymer ?
#
loop_
_entity_poly.entity_id
_entity_poly.type
_entity_poly.pdbx_seq_one_letter_code
_entity_poly.pdbx_strand_id
1 'polypeptide(L)' 'MGSKEKCSVCNGKIQQRYNPMEEWEIKGTMCGKCYSKRVHEHYPGEHIRVNKDLE' A
#
# COMPACT_ATOMS: atom_id res chain seq x y z
N MET A 1 -25.58 -5.60 4.79
CA MET A 1 -24.69 -6.39 3.89
C MET A 1 -23.26 -5.89 4.04
N GLY A 2 -22.48 -6.48 4.95
CA GLY A 2 -21.07 -6.12 5.11
C GLY A 2 -20.27 -6.73 3.96
N SER A 3 -20.09 -5.98 2.88
CA SER A 3 -19.18 -6.36 1.79
C SER A 3 -17.79 -6.57 2.41
N LYS A 4 -17.35 -7.83 2.45
CA LYS A 4 -15.95 -8.17 2.76
C LYS A 4 -15.11 -7.57 1.64
N GLU A 5 -14.69 -6.32 1.83
CA GLU A 5 -13.90 -5.59 0.87
C GLU A 5 -12.62 -6.39 0.56
N LYS A 6 -12.39 -6.63 -0.73
CA LYS A 6 -11.27 -7.43 -1.23
C LYS A 6 -10.26 -6.50 -1.85
N CYS A 7 -8.99 -6.90 -1.78
CA CYS A 7 -7.93 -6.12 -2.38
C CYS A 7 -8.11 -6.06 -3.90
N SER A 8 -8.11 -4.86 -4.49
CA SER A 8 -8.22 -4.68 -5.95
C SER A 8 -7.11 -5.34 -6.76
N VAL A 9 -5.97 -5.66 -6.11
CA VAL A 9 -4.79 -6.25 -6.77
C VAL A 9 -4.75 -7.76 -6.64
N CYS A 10 -4.87 -8.31 -5.43
CA CYS A 10 -4.75 -9.76 -5.19
C CYS A 10 -6.08 -10.47 -4.93
N ASN A 11 -7.21 -9.74 -4.89
CA ASN A 11 -8.54 -10.23 -4.49
C ASN A 11 -8.59 -10.92 -3.10
N GLY A 12 -7.52 -10.78 -2.32
CA GLY A 12 -7.42 -11.32 -0.98
C GLY A 12 -8.23 -10.55 0.06
N LYS A 13 -8.40 -11.15 1.23
CA LYS A 13 -9.03 -10.50 2.38
C LYS A 13 -8.19 -9.31 2.84
N ILE A 14 -8.82 -8.15 2.97
CA ILE A 14 -8.20 -6.95 3.53
C ILE A 14 -8.28 -7.04 5.06
N GLN A 15 -7.12 -7.10 5.73
CA GLN A 15 -7.03 -6.93 7.19
C GLN A 15 -6.88 -5.46 7.56
N GLN A 16 -6.01 -4.75 6.83
CA GLN A 16 -5.80 -3.31 6.94
C GLN A 16 -6.02 -2.66 5.57
N ARG A 17 -6.78 -1.57 5.59
CA ARG A 17 -7.26 -0.85 4.43
C ARG A 17 -6.20 0.17 3.99
N TYR A 18 -5.73 0.07 2.75
CA TYR A 18 -4.79 1.03 2.17
C TYR A 18 -5.39 1.65 0.92
N ASN A 19 -5.30 2.97 0.83
CA ASN A 19 -5.62 3.69 -0.39
C ASN A 19 -4.35 3.70 -1.28
N PRO A 20 -4.44 3.27 -2.54
CA PRO A 20 -3.32 3.41 -3.48
C PRO A 20 -2.94 4.88 -3.67
N MET A 21 -1.68 5.14 -4.01
CA MET A 21 -1.26 6.48 -4.42
C MET A 21 -1.91 6.85 -5.76
N GLU A 22 -2.18 8.14 -5.97
CA GLU A 22 -2.80 8.64 -7.20
C GLU A 22 -1.99 8.26 -8.45
N GLU A 23 -0.66 8.32 -8.33
CA GLU A 23 0.31 7.97 -9.39
C GLU A 23 0.25 6.51 -9.83
N TRP A 24 -0.37 5.63 -9.05
CA TRP A 24 -0.45 4.20 -9.40
C TRP A 24 -1.66 3.88 -10.27
N GLU A 25 -2.59 4.81 -10.46
CA GLU A 25 -3.81 4.65 -11.26
C GLU A 25 -4.68 3.42 -10.88
N ILE A 26 -4.60 2.97 -9.62
CA ILE A 26 -5.36 1.83 -9.11
C ILE A 26 -6.67 2.32 -8.50
N LYS A 27 -7.80 1.78 -8.97
CA LYS A 27 -9.12 2.06 -8.38
C LYS A 27 -9.48 1.05 -7.29
N GLY A 28 -9.98 1.58 -6.17
CA GLY A 28 -10.42 0.79 -5.02
C GLY A 28 -9.32 0.57 -3.98
N THR A 29 -9.53 -0.42 -3.12
CA THR A 29 -8.74 -0.59 -1.89
C THR A 29 -7.66 -1.65 -2.04
N MET A 30 -6.50 -1.40 -1.46
CA MET A 30 -5.40 -2.36 -1.37
C MET A 30 -5.23 -2.94 0.04
N CYS A 31 -4.71 -4.17 0.11
CA CYS A 31 -4.20 -4.72 1.36
C CYS A 31 -2.75 -4.28 1.57
N GLY A 32 -2.28 -4.29 2.82
CA GLY A 32 -0.93 -3.84 3.15
C GLY A 32 0.19 -4.55 2.39
N LYS A 33 0.03 -5.86 2.14
CA LYS A 33 1.02 -6.63 1.36
C LYS A 33 1.18 -6.10 -0.06
N CYS A 34 0.07 -5.83 -0.74
CA CYS A 34 0.11 -5.29 -2.10
C CYS A 34 0.56 -3.83 -2.11
N TYR A 35 0.20 -3.06 -1.08
CA TYR A 35 0.64 -1.66 -0.96
C TYR A 35 2.17 -1.59 -0.81
N SER A 36 2.76 -2.32 0.13
CA SER A 36 4.22 -2.36 0.33
C SER A 36 4.97 -2.82 -0.91
N LYS A 37 4.44 -3.82 -1.63
CA LYS A 37 5.03 -4.27 -2.89
C LYS A 37 5.04 -3.15 -3.93
N ARG A 38 3.94 -2.42 -4.09
CA ARG A 38 3.85 -1.27 -5.00
C ARG A 38 4.81 -0.16 -4.60
N VAL A 39 4.92 0.19 -3.32
CA VAL A 39 5.91 1.18 -2.86
C VAL A 39 7.32 0.77 -3.29
N HIS A 40 7.69 -0.49 -3.12
CA HIS A 40 9.01 -0.99 -3.51
C HIS A 40 9.22 -1.00 -5.03
N GLU A 41 8.16 -1.25 -5.81
CA GLU A 41 8.21 -1.23 -7.28
C GLU A 41 8.33 0.20 -7.84
N HIS A 42 7.61 1.17 -7.26
CA HIS A 42 7.56 2.55 -7.74
C HIS A 42 8.68 3.43 -7.18
N TYR A 43 9.16 3.16 -5.96
CA TYR A 43 10.24 3.90 -5.30
C TYR A 43 11.40 2.95 -4.97
N PRO A 44 12.13 2.44 -5.98
CA PRO A 44 13.28 1.59 -5.75
C PRO A 44 14.42 2.38 -5.08
N GLY A 45 15.10 1.76 -4.11
CA GLY A 45 16.24 2.38 -3.39
C GLY A 45 16.24 2.04 -1.90
N GLU A 46 17.30 2.45 -1.19
CA GLU A 46 17.32 2.38 0.27
C GLU A 46 16.51 3.53 0.88
N HIS A 47 15.47 3.17 1.63
CA HIS A 47 14.62 4.11 2.34
C HIS A 47 15.21 4.36 3.73
N ILE A 48 16.01 5.43 3.88
CA ILE A 48 16.52 5.85 5.20
C ILE A 48 15.53 6.78 5.90
N ARG A 49 15.40 6.63 7.22
CA ARG A 49 14.73 7.63 8.05
C ARG A 49 15.65 8.84 8.16
N VAL A 50 15.29 9.94 7.49
CA VAL A 50 15.96 11.23 7.65
C VAL A 50 15.65 11.82 9.03
N ASN A 51 16.59 12.59 9.59
CA ASN A 51 16.46 13.30 10.87
C ASN A 51 16.29 12.40 12.11
N LYS A 52 16.87 11.19 12.10
CA LYS A 52 16.90 10.32 13.30
C LYS A 52 17.78 10.93 14.42
N ASP A 53 18.68 11.81 14.02
CA ASP A 53 19.65 12.54 14.83
C ASP A 53 19.10 13.78 15.54
N LEU A 54 17.82 14.14 15.36
CA LEU A 54 17.17 15.26 16.06
C LEU A 54 16.52 14.85 17.40
N GLU A 55 16.82 13.67 17.93
CA GLU A 55 16.32 13.18 19.24
C GLU A 55 17.22 13.56 20.42
#